data_AF-X6GG27-F1
#
_entry.id   AF-X6GG27-F1
#
_cell.length_a   1.000
_cell.length_b   1.000
_cell.length_c   1.000
_cell.angle_alpha   90.00
_cell.angle_beta   90.00
_cell.angle_gamma   90.00
#
_symmetry.space_group_name_H-M   'P 1'
#
loop_
_entity.id
_entity.type
_entity.pdbx_description
1 polymer ?
#
loop_
_entity_poly.entity_id
_entity_poly.type
_entity_poly.pdbx_seq_one_letter_code
_entity_poly.pdbx_strand_id
1 'polypeptide(L)'
;PETVRTPRRPASPDLLDQLMAAKSAALEMRPEPAEPQISAEDLAERRERVDRVLRAILAQPDAGFRVIGVLYQEFVVRCRIEGLASVVPDLPEFRRMLTRARAGLGSETTQDDAWRDVSVRASLLPDDMQGVFMMIARAAKEGWPCPSDAAIARAYGSHSLRRARRLLTYIEEQGLIVCQLDGTGRRTVTLVELAWATAPGDPNAEEVEQGSLAL
;
A
#
# COMPACT_ATOMS: atom_id res chain seq x y z
N PRO A 1 90.50 46.93 -10.33
CA PRO A 1 89.44 46.84 -9.29
C PRO A 1 88.39 47.95 -9.49
N GLU A 2 87.08 47.74 -9.51
CA GLU A 2 86.22 46.56 -9.54
C GLU A 2 84.82 47.14 -9.89
N THR A 3 84.03 46.47 -10.72
CA THR A 3 82.79 47.00 -11.31
C THR A 3 81.60 46.86 -10.36
N VAL A 4 80.93 47.96 -10.01
CA VAL A 4 79.69 47.92 -9.21
C VAL A 4 78.48 47.81 -10.13
N ARG A 5 77.87 46.62 -10.15
CA ARG A 5 76.59 46.29 -10.80
C ARG A 5 75.41 46.79 -9.96
N THR A 6 74.43 47.38 -10.63
CA THR A 6 73.09 47.69 -10.09
C THR A 6 72.26 46.41 -9.88
N PRO A 7 71.55 46.24 -8.75
CA PRO A 7 70.60 45.15 -8.59
C PRO A 7 69.28 45.47 -9.31
N ARG A 8 68.87 44.60 -10.24
CA ARG A 8 67.53 44.60 -10.87
C ARG A 8 66.49 44.09 -9.85
N ARG A 9 65.37 44.79 -9.74
CA ARG A 9 64.17 44.35 -9.00
C ARG A 9 63.65 43.00 -9.53
N PRO A 10 63.09 42.12 -8.69
CA PRO A 10 62.42 40.90 -9.15
C PRO A 10 61.13 41.24 -9.91
N ALA A 11 60.85 40.48 -10.95
CA ALA A 11 59.62 40.56 -11.73
C ALA A 11 58.42 40.15 -10.87
N SER A 12 57.32 40.88 -10.98
CA SER A 12 56.05 40.56 -10.34
C SER A 12 55.55 39.19 -10.80
N PRO A 13 54.99 38.35 -9.92
CA PRO A 13 54.41 37.08 -10.30
C PRO A 13 53.29 37.29 -11.32
N ASP A 14 53.24 36.43 -12.33
CA ASP A 14 52.33 36.52 -13.46
C ASP A 14 50.89 36.32 -12.98
N LEU A 15 50.17 37.44 -12.83
CA LEU A 15 48.77 37.47 -12.41
C LEU A 15 47.87 36.72 -13.41
N LEU A 16 48.33 36.59 -14.66
CA LEU A 16 47.61 35.85 -15.70
C LEU A 16 47.64 34.35 -15.42
N ASP A 17 48.78 33.81 -14.98
CA ASP A 17 48.92 32.40 -14.61
C ASP A 17 48.08 32.05 -13.37
N GLN A 18 47.98 32.96 -12.40
CA GLN A 18 47.11 32.76 -11.22
C GLN A 18 45.63 32.82 -11.58
N LEU A 19 45.22 33.72 -12.49
CA LEU A 19 43.84 33.79 -12.99
C LEU A 19 43.49 32.56 -13.82
N MET A 20 44.43 32.06 -14.63
CA MET A 20 44.26 30.84 -15.41
C MET A 20 44.12 29.62 -14.49
N ALA A 21 44.98 29.47 -13.48
CA ALA A 21 44.89 28.39 -12.50
C ALA A 21 43.58 28.43 -11.68
N ALA A 22 43.14 29.62 -11.25
CA ALA A 22 41.87 29.79 -10.55
C ALA A 22 40.65 29.44 -11.44
N LYS A 23 40.71 29.77 -12.74
CA LYS A 23 39.68 29.43 -13.71
C LYS A 23 39.63 27.93 -13.99
N SER A 24 40.79 27.27 -14.05
CA SER A 24 40.90 25.81 -14.20
C SER A 24 40.31 25.07 -12.99
N ALA A 25 40.64 25.49 -11.77
CA ALA A 25 40.09 24.92 -10.54
C ALA A 25 38.56 25.11 -10.43
N ALA A 26 38.02 26.25 -10.87
CA ALA A 26 36.58 26.48 -10.94
C ALA A 26 35.87 25.64 -12.02
N LEU A 27 36.57 25.18 -13.06
CA LEU A 27 36.05 24.29 -14.10
C LEU A 27 36.09 22.80 -13.68
N GLU A 28 37.01 22.42 -12.79
CA GLU A 28 37.07 21.07 -12.19
C GLU A 28 36.03 20.87 -11.08
N MET A 29 35.57 21.95 -10.44
CA MET A 29 34.31 21.95 -9.68
C MET A 29 33.12 21.97 -10.64
N ARG A 30 32.98 20.92 -11.46
CA ARG A 30 31.66 20.57 -11.96
C ARG A 30 30.77 20.40 -10.73
N PRO A 31 29.65 21.14 -10.60
CA PRO A 31 28.64 20.71 -9.64
C PRO A 31 28.32 19.27 -10.05
N GLU A 32 28.55 18.32 -9.14
CA GLU A 32 27.89 17.02 -9.29
C GLU A 32 26.43 17.33 -9.60
N PRO A 33 25.84 16.72 -10.65
CA PRO A 33 24.42 16.87 -10.86
C PRO A 33 23.78 16.41 -9.57
N ALA A 34 23.23 17.35 -8.79
CA ALA A 34 22.48 17.05 -7.60
C ALA A 34 21.46 16.00 -8.03
N GLU A 35 21.59 14.78 -7.52
CA GLU A 35 20.58 13.75 -7.72
C GLU A 35 19.24 14.42 -7.43
N PRO A 36 18.25 14.35 -8.35
CA PRO A 36 16.98 15.00 -8.12
C PRO A 36 16.44 14.48 -6.79
N GLN A 37 16.52 15.32 -5.75
CA GLN A 37 16.00 15.02 -4.43
C GLN A 37 14.50 14.91 -4.63
N ILE A 38 14.01 13.68 -4.78
CA ILE A 38 12.59 13.41 -4.97
C ILE A 38 11.88 14.03 -3.77
N SER A 39 11.04 15.02 -4.02
CA SER A 39 10.36 15.72 -2.94
C SER A 39 9.40 14.77 -2.21
N ALA A 40 9.06 15.09 -0.97
CA ALA A 40 8.06 14.31 -0.23
C ALA A 40 6.70 14.27 -0.98
N GLU A 41 6.39 15.35 -1.70
CA GLU A 41 5.20 15.46 -2.56
C GLU A 41 5.29 14.51 -3.76
N ASP A 42 6.43 14.46 -4.46
CA ASP A 42 6.63 13.53 -5.59
C ASP A 42 6.54 12.06 -5.14
N LEU A 43 7.04 11.74 -3.94
CA LEU A 43 6.91 10.40 -3.37
C LEU A 43 5.46 10.06 -3.02
N ALA A 44 4.69 11.03 -2.52
CA ALA A 44 3.26 10.84 -2.24
C ALA A 44 2.48 10.61 -3.53
N GLU A 45 2.71 11.41 -4.58
CA GLU A 45 2.06 11.23 -5.88
C GLU A 45 2.39 9.86 -6.48
N ARG A 46 3.64 9.42 -6.38
CA ARG A 46 4.07 8.09 -6.83
C ARG A 46 3.36 6.98 -6.04
N ARG A 47 3.18 7.12 -4.73
CA ARG A 47 2.44 6.14 -3.91
C ARG A 47 0.98 6.06 -4.31
N GLU A 48 0.32 7.18 -4.56
CA GLU A 48 -1.05 7.19 -5.06
C GLU A 48 -1.18 6.48 -6.41
N ARG A 49 -0.21 6.66 -7.30
CA ARG A 49 -0.16 5.95 -8.59
C ARG A 49 -0.01 4.45 -8.40
N VAL A 50 0.86 4.01 -7.48
CA VAL A 50 0.99 2.59 -7.11
C VAL A 50 -0.35 2.05 -6.58
N ASP A 51 -1.05 2.79 -5.71
CA ASP A 51 -2.36 2.39 -5.20
C ASP A 51 -3.43 2.31 -6.30
N ARG A 52 -3.36 3.18 -7.32
CA ARG A 52 -4.22 3.11 -8.51
C ARG A 52 -3.97 1.83 -9.31
N VAL A 53 -2.70 1.44 -9.50
CA VAL A 53 -2.35 0.19 -10.18
C VAL A 53 -2.93 -1.02 -9.44
N LEU A 54 -2.77 -1.08 -8.12
CA LEU A 54 -3.33 -2.17 -7.31
C LEU A 54 -4.86 -2.26 -7.44
N ARG A 55 -5.56 -1.12 -7.34
CA ARG A 55 -7.02 -1.06 -7.52
C ARG A 55 -7.45 -1.53 -8.90
N ALA A 56 -6.73 -1.15 -9.96
CA ALA A 56 -7.02 -1.57 -11.33
C ALA A 56 -6.83 -3.09 -11.53
N ILE A 57 -5.88 -3.71 -10.83
CA ILE A 57 -5.72 -5.17 -10.83
C ILE A 57 -6.90 -5.84 -10.11
N LEU A 58 -7.27 -5.32 -8.94
CA LEU A 58 -8.37 -5.88 -8.14
C LEU A 58 -9.77 -5.70 -8.74
N ALA A 59 -9.94 -4.73 -9.64
CA ALA A 59 -11.17 -4.52 -10.38
C ALA A 59 -11.43 -5.63 -11.43
N GLN A 60 -10.45 -6.48 -11.73
CA GLN A 60 -10.65 -7.62 -12.63
C GLN A 60 -11.54 -8.67 -11.95
N PRO A 61 -12.56 -9.23 -12.63
CA PRO A 61 -13.51 -10.18 -12.04
C PRO A 61 -12.86 -11.42 -11.41
N ASP A 62 -11.70 -11.84 -11.92
CA ASP A 62 -10.97 -13.03 -11.48
C ASP A 62 -9.89 -12.73 -10.42
N ALA A 63 -9.59 -11.46 -10.13
CA ALA A 63 -8.50 -11.07 -9.24
C ALA A 63 -8.60 -11.64 -7.81
N GLY A 64 -9.83 -11.85 -7.32
CA GLY A 64 -10.07 -12.48 -6.02
C GLY A 64 -9.50 -13.90 -5.92
N PHE A 65 -9.52 -14.64 -7.03
CA PHE A 65 -9.17 -16.07 -7.08
C PHE A 65 -7.74 -16.35 -7.56
N ARG A 66 -7.05 -15.33 -8.07
CA ARG A 66 -5.69 -15.47 -8.59
C ARG A 66 -4.67 -15.65 -7.47
N VAL A 67 -3.65 -16.46 -7.76
CA VAL A 67 -2.53 -16.71 -6.85
C VAL A 67 -1.77 -15.40 -6.60
N ILE A 68 -1.43 -15.11 -5.35
CA ILE A 68 -0.76 -13.86 -4.93
C ILE A 68 0.51 -13.61 -5.75
N GLY A 69 1.31 -14.65 -6.01
CA GLY A 69 2.52 -14.52 -6.83
C GLY A 69 2.26 -14.03 -8.24
N VAL A 70 1.16 -14.46 -8.87
CA VAL A 70 0.75 -14.03 -10.21
C VAL A 70 0.29 -12.56 -10.19
N LEU A 71 -0.51 -12.18 -9.18
CA LEU A 71 -0.95 -10.79 -8.99
C LEU A 71 0.25 -9.86 -8.75
N TYR A 72 1.25 -10.31 -7.98
CA TYR A 72 2.47 -9.54 -7.72
C TYR A 72 3.28 -9.33 -9.00
N GLN A 73 3.47 -10.37 -9.83
CA GLN A 73 4.19 -10.21 -11.10
C GLN A 73 3.48 -9.24 -12.04
N GLU A 74 2.16 -9.33 -12.17
CA GLU A 74 1.39 -8.36 -12.98
C GLU A 74 1.52 -6.94 -12.43
N PHE A 75 1.41 -6.77 -11.11
CA PHE A 75 1.59 -5.49 -10.44
C PHE A 75 2.97 -4.87 -10.70
N VAL A 76 4.04 -5.65 -10.55
CA VAL A 76 5.41 -5.20 -10.85
C VAL A 76 5.53 -4.77 -12.31
N VAL A 77 4.96 -5.54 -13.24
CA VAL A 77 4.98 -5.22 -14.68
C VAL A 77 4.25 -3.90 -14.95
N ARG A 78 3.04 -3.71 -14.42
CA ARG A 78 2.27 -2.47 -14.60
C ARG A 78 2.98 -1.26 -14.00
N CYS A 79 3.51 -1.39 -12.78
CA CYS A 79 4.29 -0.32 -12.16
C CYS A 79 5.52 0.07 -13.01
N ARG A 80 6.21 -0.90 -13.61
CA ARG A 80 7.35 -0.61 -14.51
C ARG A 80 6.92 0.13 -15.78
N ILE A 81 5.81 -0.27 -16.40
CA ILE A 81 5.25 0.40 -17.60
C ILE A 81 4.90 1.85 -17.27
N GLU A 82 4.41 2.13 -16.07
CA GLU A 82 4.08 3.48 -15.61
C GLU A 82 5.29 4.29 -15.09
N GLY A 83 6.51 3.76 -15.13
CA GLY A 83 7.70 4.44 -14.64
C GLY A 83 7.81 4.50 -13.11
N LEU A 84 7.11 3.62 -12.39
CA LEU A 84 7.10 3.51 -10.92
C LEU A 84 8.11 2.49 -10.40
N ALA A 85 9.07 2.04 -11.23
CA ALA A 85 10.00 0.95 -10.90
C ALA A 85 10.80 1.16 -9.59
N SER A 86 11.11 2.40 -9.24
CA SER A 86 11.87 2.77 -8.05
C SER A 86 11.07 2.74 -6.75
N VAL A 87 9.74 2.70 -6.84
CA VAL A 87 8.81 2.73 -5.70
C VAL A 87 7.95 1.48 -5.62
N VAL A 88 8.28 0.43 -6.39
CA VAL A 88 7.52 -0.82 -6.38
C VAL A 88 7.68 -1.51 -5.02
N PRO A 89 6.58 -1.73 -4.29
CA PRO A 89 6.58 -2.50 -3.05
C PRO A 89 7.19 -3.90 -3.23
N ASP A 90 7.89 -4.37 -2.22
CA ASP A 90 8.32 -5.77 -2.17
C ASP A 90 7.12 -6.72 -1.96
N LEU A 91 7.34 -8.03 -2.06
CA LEU A 91 6.26 -9.01 -1.93
C LEU A 91 5.55 -8.95 -0.56
N PRO A 92 6.25 -8.87 0.59
CA PRO A 92 5.62 -8.65 1.89
C PRO A 92 4.75 -7.39 1.95
N GLU A 93 5.24 -6.26 1.45
CA GLU A 93 4.48 -5.00 1.42
C GLU A 93 3.27 -5.09 0.50
N PHE A 94 3.44 -5.66 -0.69
CA PHE A 94 2.34 -5.94 -1.61
C PHE A 94 1.27 -6.82 -0.98
N ARG A 95 1.63 -7.86 -0.22
CA ARG A 95 0.65 -8.69 0.51
C ARG A 95 -0.15 -7.85 1.51
N ARG A 96 0.50 -7.00 2.29
CA ARG A 96 -0.19 -6.10 3.23
C ARG A 96 -1.15 -5.15 2.50
N MET A 97 -0.70 -4.58 1.38
CA MET A 97 -1.53 -3.71 0.54
C MET A 97 -2.74 -4.46 -0.05
N LEU A 98 -2.52 -5.66 -0.57
CA LEU A 98 -3.56 -6.52 -1.14
C LEU A 98 -4.62 -6.89 -0.09
N THR A 99 -4.20 -7.28 1.11
CA THR A 99 -5.08 -7.60 2.23
C THR A 99 -5.98 -6.41 2.59
N ARG A 100 -5.41 -5.21 2.69
CA ARG A 100 -6.18 -3.98 2.96
C ARG A 100 -7.15 -3.65 1.83
N ALA A 101 -6.68 -3.71 0.59
CA ALA A 101 -7.49 -3.40 -0.58
C ALA A 101 -8.65 -4.40 -0.76
N ARG A 102 -8.46 -5.69 -0.45
CA ARG A 102 -9.55 -6.70 -0.43
C ARG A 102 -10.58 -6.45 0.67
N ALA A 103 -10.17 -5.85 1.79
CA ALA A 103 -11.09 -5.34 2.80
C ALA A 103 -11.79 -4.02 2.40
N GLY A 104 -11.43 -3.46 1.24
CA GLY A 104 -11.90 -2.17 0.76
C GLY A 104 -11.38 -1.00 1.59
N LEU A 105 -10.22 -1.15 2.24
CA LEU A 105 -9.56 -0.10 3.01
C LEU A 105 -8.56 0.63 2.12
N GLY A 106 -8.69 1.96 2.06
CA GLY A 106 -7.76 2.84 1.37
C GLY A 106 -6.50 3.11 2.19
N SER A 107 -5.47 3.65 1.55
CA SER A 107 -4.20 4.02 2.19
C SER A 107 -4.40 5.05 3.33
N GLU A 108 -5.33 5.99 3.13
CA GLU A 108 -5.65 7.09 4.06
C GLU A 108 -6.37 6.63 5.34
N THR A 109 -7.01 5.46 5.33
CA THR A 109 -7.81 4.98 6.47
C THR A 109 -6.96 4.58 7.69
N THR A 110 -5.63 4.55 7.55
CA THR A 110 -4.66 3.98 8.51
C THR A 110 -4.27 4.93 9.67
N GLN A 111 -4.72 6.19 9.66
CA GLN A 111 -4.38 7.17 10.71
C GLN A 111 -5.27 7.10 11.95
N ASP A 112 -6.39 6.37 11.88
CA ASP A 112 -7.30 6.19 13.00
C ASP A 112 -6.74 5.13 13.97
N ASP A 113 -6.63 5.49 15.25
CA ASP A 113 -6.19 4.60 16.32
C ASP A 113 -6.97 3.29 16.31
N ALA A 114 -8.27 3.35 16.00
CA ALA A 114 -9.11 2.16 15.96
C ALA A 114 -8.74 1.18 14.82
N TRP A 115 -8.20 1.66 13.70
CA TRP A 115 -7.74 0.78 12.61
C TRP A 115 -6.40 0.11 12.94
N ARG A 116 -5.61 0.67 13.88
CA ARG A 116 -4.42 0.00 14.40
C ARG A 116 -4.79 -1.21 15.25
N ASP A 117 -5.78 -1.07 16.14
CA ASP A 117 -6.26 -2.18 16.97
C ASP A 117 -6.82 -3.33 16.12
N VAL A 118 -7.57 -3.01 15.07
CA VAL A 118 -8.04 -4.01 14.09
C VAL A 118 -6.86 -4.71 13.43
N SER A 119 -5.83 -3.97 13.03
CA SER A 119 -4.64 -4.55 12.37
C SER A 119 -3.86 -5.48 13.31
N VAL A 120 -3.73 -5.11 14.59
CA VAL A 120 -3.11 -5.96 15.61
C VAL A 120 -3.91 -7.24 15.80
N ARG A 121 -5.24 -7.14 15.92
CA ARG A 121 -6.13 -8.31 16.02
C ARG A 121 -6.07 -9.20 14.78
N ALA A 122 -6.04 -8.60 13.59
CA ALA A 122 -5.91 -9.34 12.34
C ALA A 122 -4.62 -10.16 12.30
N SER A 123 -3.50 -9.65 12.84
CA SER A 123 -2.22 -10.36 12.84
C SER A 123 -2.20 -11.69 13.61
N LEU A 124 -3.22 -11.96 14.44
CA LEU A 124 -3.42 -13.25 15.09
C LEU A 124 -3.94 -14.34 14.12
N LEU A 125 -4.43 -13.93 12.95
CA LEU A 125 -4.93 -14.82 11.91
C LEU A 125 -3.87 -15.09 10.84
N PRO A 126 -3.94 -16.25 10.16
CA PRO A 126 -3.22 -16.49 8.92
C PRO A 126 -3.42 -15.37 7.90
N ASP A 127 -2.37 -15.05 7.13
CA ASP A 127 -2.36 -13.93 6.15
C ASP A 127 -3.55 -13.95 5.17
N ASP A 128 -3.98 -15.15 4.75
CA ASP A 128 -5.10 -15.34 3.84
C ASP A 128 -6.46 -14.99 4.46
N MET A 129 -6.57 -15.00 5.79
CA MET A 129 -7.79 -14.73 6.55
C MET A 129 -7.89 -13.28 7.04
N GLN A 130 -6.75 -12.58 7.16
CA GLN A 130 -6.67 -11.19 7.63
C GLN A 130 -7.60 -10.25 6.84
N GLY A 131 -7.66 -10.44 5.51
CA GLY A 131 -8.49 -9.59 4.65
C GLY A 131 -9.99 -9.73 4.92
N VAL A 132 -10.43 -10.93 5.28
CA VAL A 132 -11.84 -11.19 5.64
C VAL A 132 -12.18 -10.57 6.98
N PHE A 133 -11.30 -10.72 7.98
CA PHE A 133 -11.51 -10.07 9.27
C PHE A 133 -11.59 -8.55 9.13
N MET A 134 -10.68 -7.95 8.35
CA MET A 134 -10.66 -6.51 8.06
C MET A 134 -11.92 -6.04 7.30
N MET A 135 -12.44 -6.85 6.37
CA MET A 135 -13.70 -6.58 5.68
C MET A 135 -14.88 -6.51 6.66
N ILE A 136 -14.97 -7.46 7.59
CA ILE A 136 -16.01 -7.50 8.61
C ILE A 136 -15.86 -6.33 9.57
N ALA A 137 -14.64 -6.02 10.00
CA ALA A 137 -14.33 -4.85 10.83
C ALA A 137 -14.81 -3.55 10.19
N ARG A 138 -14.61 -3.40 8.88
CA ARG A 138 -15.12 -2.26 8.13
C ARG A 138 -16.65 -2.21 8.15
N ALA A 139 -17.32 -3.31 7.81
CA ALA A 139 -18.78 -3.35 7.83
C ALA A 139 -19.34 -3.01 9.22
N ALA A 140 -18.69 -3.47 10.29
CA ALA A 140 -19.09 -3.19 11.66
C ALA A 140 -18.86 -1.73 12.05
N LYS A 141 -17.72 -1.15 11.68
CA LYS A 141 -17.40 0.25 11.94
C LYS A 141 -18.38 1.21 11.24
N GLU A 142 -18.73 0.90 10.00
CA GLU A 142 -19.62 1.72 9.17
C GLU A 142 -21.12 1.41 9.40
N GLY A 143 -21.46 0.47 10.28
CA GLY A 143 -22.84 0.03 10.51
C GLY A 143 -23.50 -0.64 9.30
N TRP A 144 -22.73 -1.18 8.37
CA TRP A 144 -23.22 -1.87 7.18
C TRP A 144 -23.72 -3.27 7.50
N PRO A 145 -24.63 -3.82 6.67
CA PRO A 145 -25.05 -5.22 6.79
C PRO A 145 -23.87 -6.17 6.79
N CYS A 146 -23.93 -7.24 7.59
CA CYS A 146 -22.93 -8.29 7.56
C CYS A 146 -22.73 -8.80 6.11
N PRO A 147 -21.49 -8.91 5.61
CA PRO A 147 -21.22 -9.48 4.30
C PRO A 147 -21.83 -10.89 4.15
N SER A 148 -22.30 -11.24 2.95
CA SER A 148 -22.84 -12.57 2.65
C SER A 148 -21.72 -13.62 2.59
N ASP A 149 -22.09 -14.91 2.61
CA ASP A 149 -21.14 -16.01 2.46
C ASP A 149 -20.41 -15.96 1.11
N ALA A 150 -21.07 -15.44 0.07
CA ALA A 150 -20.46 -15.23 -1.24
C ALA A 150 -19.35 -14.16 -1.16
N ALA A 151 -19.60 -13.05 -0.46
CA ALA A 151 -18.63 -11.96 -0.30
C ALA A 151 -17.40 -12.41 0.47
N ILE A 152 -17.65 -13.13 1.56
CA ILE A 152 -16.59 -13.71 2.38
C ILE A 152 -15.78 -14.72 1.57
N ALA A 153 -16.44 -15.60 0.80
CA ALA A 153 -15.75 -16.58 -0.02
C ALA A 153 -14.84 -15.90 -1.06
N ARG A 154 -15.33 -14.86 -1.75
CA ARG A 154 -14.56 -14.12 -2.76
C ARG A 154 -13.38 -13.36 -2.16
N ALA A 155 -13.58 -12.68 -1.04
CA ALA A 155 -12.50 -12.03 -0.31
C ALA A 155 -11.40 -13.01 0.11
N TYR A 156 -11.80 -14.24 0.43
CA TYR A 156 -10.92 -15.36 0.75
C TYR A 156 -10.32 -16.08 -0.48
N GLY A 157 -10.69 -15.69 -1.71
CA GLY A 157 -10.27 -16.33 -2.95
C GLY A 157 -10.87 -17.71 -3.18
N SER A 158 -12.12 -17.92 -2.77
CA SER A 158 -12.86 -19.16 -2.92
C SER A 158 -14.26 -18.95 -3.49
N HIS A 159 -14.78 -19.94 -4.22
CA HIS A 159 -16.20 -20.00 -4.59
C HIS A 159 -17.02 -20.84 -3.59
N SER A 160 -16.40 -21.39 -2.54
CA SER A 160 -17.08 -22.31 -1.62
C SER A 160 -17.72 -21.57 -0.45
N LEU A 161 -19.05 -21.45 -0.46
CA LEU A 161 -19.83 -20.88 0.65
C LEU A 161 -19.58 -21.63 1.98
N ARG A 162 -19.44 -22.95 1.91
CA ARG A 162 -19.07 -23.79 3.06
C ARG A 162 -17.70 -23.41 3.63
N ARG A 163 -16.74 -23.02 2.78
CA ARG A 163 -15.42 -22.55 3.23
C ARG A 163 -15.53 -21.18 3.90
N ALA A 164 -16.38 -20.28 3.40
CA ALA A 164 -16.68 -19.01 4.05
C ALA A 164 -17.29 -19.20 5.45
N ARG A 165 -18.27 -20.10 5.59
CA ARG A 165 -18.86 -20.42 6.92
C ARG A 165 -17.81 -20.96 7.89
N ARG A 166 -16.99 -21.91 7.46
CA ARG A 166 -15.88 -22.43 8.28
C ARG A 166 -14.88 -21.36 8.66
N LEU A 167 -14.61 -20.42 7.77
CA LEU A 167 -13.70 -19.32 8.03
C LEU A 167 -14.26 -18.44 9.17
N LEU A 168 -15.55 -18.10 9.13
CA LEU A 168 -16.19 -17.39 10.23
C LEU A 168 -16.12 -18.17 11.55
N THR A 169 -16.44 -19.47 11.53
CA THR A 169 -16.32 -20.34 12.71
C THR A 169 -14.90 -20.33 13.27
N TYR A 170 -13.88 -20.44 12.41
CA TYR A 170 -12.50 -20.40 12.86
C TYR A 170 -12.11 -19.06 13.50
N ILE A 171 -12.51 -17.92 12.90
CA ILE A 171 -12.23 -16.59 13.46
C ILE A 171 -12.95 -16.40 14.81
N GLU A 172 -14.16 -16.95 14.95
CA GLU A 172 -14.91 -16.97 16.21
C GLU A 172 -14.23 -17.86 17.27
N GLU A 173 -13.72 -19.04 16.89
CA GLU A 173 -12.92 -19.90 17.76
C GLU A 173 -11.60 -19.25 18.22
N GLN A 174 -11.02 -18.35 17.41
CA GLN A 174 -9.87 -17.52 17.83
C GLN A 174 -10.27 -16.39 18.80
N GLY A 175 -11.55 -16.24 19.13
CA GLY A 175 -12.04 -15.21 20.05
C GLY A 175 -12.01 -13.79 19.46
N LEU A 176 -11.97 -13.66 18.13
CA LEU A 176 -11.89 -12.35 17.46
C LEU A 176 -13.26 -11.77 17.11
N ILE A 177 -14.24 -12.63 16.85
CA ILE A 177 -15.61 -12.25 16.51
C ILE A 177 -16.62 -13.13 17.26
N VAL A 178 -17.85 -12.65 17.32
CA VAL A 178 -19.03 -13.44 17.71
C VAL A 178 -20.05 -13.35 16.58
N CYS A 179 -20.48 -14.49 16.06
CA CYS A 179 -21.48 -14.59 15.00
C CYS A 179 -22.85 -14.94 15.59
N GLN A 180 -23.85 -14.13 15.27
CA GLN A 180 -25.23 -14.35 15.72
C GLN A 180 -26.18 -14.35 14.53
N LEU A 181 -27.17 -15.25 14.56
CA LEU A 181 -28.30 -15.24 13.64
C LEU A 181 -29.55 -14.82 14.40
N ASP A 182 -30.30 -13.87 13.84
CA ASP A 182 -31.61 -13.49 14.38
C ASP A 182 -32.70 -14.50 13.98
N GLY A 183 -33.93 -14.28 14.48
CA GLY A 183 -35.07 -15.14 14.16
C GLY A 183 -35.50 -15.15 12.68
N THR A 184 -34.96 -14.23 11.88
CA THR A 184 -35.18 -14.16 10.43
C THR A 184 -34.01 -14.72 9.61
N GLY A 185 -32.98 -15.26 10.29
CA GLY A 185 -31.79 -15.82 9.66
C GLY A 185 -30.78 -14.76 9.19
N ARG A 186 -30.92 -13.50 9.61
CA ARG A 186 -29.92 -12.47 9.32
C ARG A 186 -28.77 -12.55 10.30
N ARG A 187 -27.55 -12.43 9.79
CA ARG A 187 -26.31 -12.49 10.53
C ARG A 187 -25.87 -11.12 11.01
N THR A 188 -25.53 -11.05 12.29
CA THR A 188 -24.77 -9.95 12.89
C THR A 188 -23.44 -10.52 13.37
N VAL A 189 -22.35 -9.80 13.09
CA VAL A 189 -21.01 -10.13 13.59
C VAL A 189 -20.53 -9.02 14.50
N THR A 190 -20.19 -9.37 15.74
CA THR A 190 -19.61 -8.46 16.73
C THR A 190 -18.10 -8.71 16.81
N LEU A 191 -17.29 -7.66 16.76
CA LEU A 191 -15.85 -7.77 16.97
C LEU A 191 -15.52 -7.68 18.46
N VAL A 192 -14.84 -8.71 18.94
CA VAL A 192 -14.43 -8.82 20.36
C VAL A 192 -13.43 -7.70 20.68
N GLU A 193 -13.55 -7.10 21.88
CA GLU A 193 -12.78 -5.95 22.40
C GLU A 193 -12.84 -4.64 21.61
N LEU A 194 -13.34 -4.63 20.36
CA LEU A 194 -13.55 -3.42 19.58
C LEU A 194 -14.94 -2.80 19.80
N ALA A 195 -15.88 -3.58 20.36
CA ALA A 195 -17.28 -3.18 20.59
C ALA A 195 -18.03 -2.73 19.32
N TRP A 196 -17.55 -3.12 18.14
CA TRP A 196 -18.19 -2.86 16.85
C TRP A 196 -19.06 -4.05 16.45
N ALA A 197 -20.20 -3.77 15.85
CA ALA A 197 -21.09 -4.80 15.31
C ALA A 197 -21.63 -4.39 13.93
N THR A 198 -21.70 -5.35 13.02
CA THR A 198 -22.38 -5.14 11.73
C THR A 198 -23.88 -4.98 11.94
N ALA A 199 -24.56 -4.30 11.01
CA ALA A 199 -26.01 -4.43 10.92
C ALA A 199 -26.40 -5.87 10.50
N PRO A 200 -27.63 -6.34 10.79
CA PRO A 200 -28.10 -7.65 10.33
C PRO A 200 -28.07 -7.76 8.80
N GLY A 201 -27.33 -8.73 8.26
CA GLY A 201 -27.22 -9.00 6.83
C GLY A 201 -27.66 -10.41 6.46
N ASP A 202 -28.16 -10.64 5.24
CA ASP A 202 -28.52 -11.99 4.78
C ASP A 202 -27.27 -12.78 4.37
N PRO A 203 -26.94 -13.91 5.03
CA PRO A 203 -25.81 -14.76 4.66
C PRO A 203 -25.88 -15.30 3.22
N ASN A 204 -27.08 -15.41 2.65
CA ASN A 204 -27.31 -16.00 1.33
C ASN A 204 -27.53 -14.96 0.23
N ALA A 205 -27.41 -13.65 0.54
CA ALA A 205 -27.58 -12.61 -0.46
C ALA A 205 -26.57 -12.80 -1.62
N GLU A 206 -27.09 -12.78 -2.84
CA GLU A 206 -26.28 -12.63 -4.04
C GLU A 206 -25.66 -11.23 -4.03
N GLU A 207 -24.35 -11.16 -4.28
CA GLU A 207 -23.70 -9.87 -4.40
C GLU A 207 -24.16 -9.20 -5.67
N VAL A 208 -24.81 -8.05 -5.53
CA VAL A 208 -25.08 -7.16 -6.65
C VAL A 208 -23.73 -6.72 -7.21
N GLU A 209 -23.41 -7.10 -8.45
CA GLU A 209 -22.26 -6.56 -9.18
C GLU A 209 -22.36 -5.03 -9.15
N GLN A 210 -21.54 -4.37 -8.32
CA GLN A 210 -21.34 -2.94 -8.37
C GLN A 210 -20.53 -2.63 -9.64
N GLY A 211 -21.21 -2.67 -10.78
CA GLY A 211 -20.65 -2.54 -12.12
C GLY A 211 -21.67 -2.06 -13.13
N SER A 212 -22.55 -1.10 -12.78
CA SER A 212 -23.39 -0.44 -13.79
C SER A 212 -24.02 0.90 -13.35
N LEU A 213 -23.30 1.75 -12.61
CA LEU A 213 -23.73 3.14 -12.40
C LEU A 213 -22.53 4.09 -12.50
N ALA A 214 -21.99 4.18 -13.72
CA ALA A 214 -21.19 5.31 -14.18
C ALA A 214 -21.37 5.40 -15.71
N LEU A 215 -22.50 5.96 -16.13
CA LEU A 215 -22.65 6.67 -17.40
C LEU A 215 -22.77 8.16 -17.08
#